data_AF-A0A1V1SYE2-F1
#
_entry.id   AF-A0A1V1SYE2-F1
#
_cell.length_a   1.000
_cell.length_b   1.000
_cell.length_c   1.000
_cell.angle_alpha   90.00
_cell.angle_beta   90.00
_cell.angle_gamma   90.00
#
_symmetry.space_group_name_H-M   'P 1'
#
loop_
_entity.id
_entity.type
_entity.pdbx_description
1 polymer ?
#
loop_
_entity_poly.entity_id
_entity_poly.type
_entity_poly.pdbx_seq_one_letter_code
_entity_poly.pdbx_strand_id
1 'polypeptide(L)'
;MFTSQVLAVFIAAAAVPLAAASPTNNTVDHAAQSDFWAMFCDDTDCSQNCGQSVQVSNPGCLGQNGRQSILFHGGDVGSGDYSLVVSPDGNCPCQDACTTVPTDTLCWDISQYQDAKSFRFISGHCDSNNC
;
A
#
# COMPACT_ATOMS: atom_id res chain seq x y z
N MET A 1 -28.38 56.41 53.51
CA MET A 1 -28.45 56.39 52.04
C MET A 1 -27.44 55.39 51.53
N PHE A 2 -27.89 54.30 50.90
CA PHE A 2 -27.44 53.77 49.60
C PHE A 2 -27.98 52.34 49.44
N THR A 3 -28.63 52.14 48.31
CA THR A 3 -29.40 51.00 47.81
C THR A 3 -28.52 49.81 47.41
N SER A 4 -29.05 48.58 47.42
CA SER A 4 -29.19 47.76 46.19
C SER A 4 -29.61 46.32 46.48
N GLN A 5 -30.67 45.89 45.77
CA GLN A 5 -31.05 44.50 45.55
C GLN A 5 -30.08 43.87 44.53
N VAL A 6 -29.69 42.61 44.70
CA VAL A 6 -29.26 41.70 43.60
C VAL A 6 -29.54 40.26 44.06
N LEU A 7 -30.61 39.63 43.58
CA LEU A 7 -30.69 38.75 42.39
C LEU A 7 -30.12 37.34 42.63
N ALA A 8 -31.03 36.36 42.71
CA ALA A 8 -30.72 34.94 42.68
C ALA A 8 -30.24 34.52 41.28
N VAL A 9 -29.19 33.70 41.21
CA VAL A 9 -28.77 33.03 39.98
C VAL A 9 -28.77 31.53 40.23
N PHE A 10 -29.73 30.84 39.62
CA PHE A 10 -29.75 29.40 39.47
C PHE A 10 -28.80 29.02 38.33
N ILE A 11 -27.75 28.27 38.63
CA ILE A 11 -26.88 27.68 37.59
C ILE A 11 -27.37 26.25 37.36
N ALA A 12 -28.11 26.06 36.26
CA ALA A 12 -28.44 24.73 35.75
C ALA A 12 -27.21 24.14 35.05
N ALA A 13 -26.69 23.02 35.55
CA ALA A 13 -25.63 22.26 34.90
C ALA A 13 -26.21 21.46 33.74
N ALA A 14 -25.84 21.80 32.51
CA ALA A 14 -26.17 21.01 31.33
C ALA A 14 -25.26 19.77 31.26
N ALA A 15 -25.85 18.58 31.32
CA ALA A 15 -25.16 17.33 31.07
C ALA A 15 -25.03 17.12 29.55
N VAL A 16 -23.80 17.12 29.04
CA VAL A 16 -23.51 16.80 27.64
C VAL A 16 -23.35 15.28 27.52
N PRO A 17 -24.12 14.59 26.66
CA PRO A 17 -23.91 13.17 26.45
C PRO A 17 -22.62 12.95 25.65
N LEU A 18 -21.71 12.11 26.15
CA LEU A 18 -20.60 11.60 25.36
C LEU A 18 -21.16 10.63 24.33
N ALA A 19 -21.20 11.05 23.07
CA ALA A 19 -21.40 10.14 21.95
C ALA A 19 -20.15 9.25 21.83
N ALA A 20 -20.25 7.99 22.25
CA ALA A 20 -19.25 6.98 21.95
C ALA A 20 -19.35 6.66 20.45
N ALA A 21 -18.43 7.20 19.66
CA ALA A 21 -18.23 6.76 18.28
C ALA A 21 -17.64 5.34 18.33
N SER A 22 -18.38 4.36 17.81
CA SER A 22 -17.85 3.01 17.59
C SER A 22 -16.76 3.08 16.51
N PRO A 23 -15.61 2.42 16.67
CA PRO A 23 -14.69 2.28 15.56
C PRO A 23 -15.37 1.44 14.47
N THR A 24 -15.46 2.01 13.26
CA THR A 24 -15.79 1.27 12.05
C THR A 24 -14.68 0.23 11.86
N ASN A 25 -14.98 -1.01 12.23
CA ASN A 25 -14.10 -2.14 11.97
C ASN A 25 -14.11 -2.37 10.45
N ASN A 26 -13.21 -1.70 9.74
CA ASN A 26 -12.85 -2.06 8.38
C ASN A 26 -12.23 -3.45 8.46
N THR A 27 -13.06 -4.48 8.38
CA THR A 27 -12.60 -5.82 8.04
C THR A 27 -12.06 -5.74 6.63
N VAL A 28 -10.77 -5.41 6.52
CA VAL A 28 -9.97 -5.85 5.40
C VAL A 28 -9.98 -7.36 5.55
N ASP A 29 -10.87 -8.03 4.81
CA ASP A 29 -10.75 -9.44 4.50
C ASP A 29 -9.34 -9.64 3.93
N HIS A 30 -8.38 -9.89 4.83
CA HIS A 30 -7.09 -10.44 4.51
C HIS A 30 -7.39 -11.87 4.09
N ALA A 31 -7.88 -12.02 2.85
CA ALA A 31 -7.90 -13.28 2.14
C ALA A 31 -6.54 -13.93 2.40
N ALA A 32 -6.56 -15.06 3.10
CA ALA A 32 -5.43 -15.77 3.70
C ALA A 32 -4.11 -15.35 3.05
N GLN A 33 -3.41 -14.42 3.70
CA GLN A 33 -2.19 -13.87 3.14
C GLN A 33 -1.17 -15.00 3.10
N SER A 34 -1.00 -15.57 1.90
CA SER A 34 0.24 -16.22 1.54
C SER A 34 1.34 -15.25 1.95
N ASP A 35 2.29 -15.71 2.76
CA ASP A 35 3.48 -14.96 3.15
C ASP A 35 4.36 -14.74 1.91
N PHE A 36 3.85 -14.11 0.86
CA PHE A 36 4.56 -13.89 -0.40
C PHE A 36 4.99 -12.43 -0.47
N TRP A 37 6.30 -12.24 -0.42
CA TRP A 37 6.94 -10.96 -0.22
C TRP A 37 7.89 -10.66 -1.37
N ALA A 38 8.11 -9.38 -1.62
CA ALA A 38 8.99 -8.84 -2.63
C ALA A 38 9.92 -7.79 -2.02
N MET A 39 11.18 -7.77 -2.41
CA MET A 39 12.12 -6.67 -2.17
C MET A 39 12.61 -6.14 -3.52
N PHE A 40 12.71 -4.83 -3.67
CA PHE A 40 13.27 -4.23 -4.89
C PHE A 40 14.75 -3.93 -4.67
N CYS A 41 15.61 -4.34 -5.61
CA CYS A 41 17.06 -4.20 -5.54
C CYS A 41 17.60 -3.30 -6.67
N ASP A 42 18.82 -2.81 -6.49
CA ASP A 42 19.45 -1.85 -7.41
C ASP A 42 20.18 -2.52 -8.58
N ASP A 43 20.44 -3.82 -8.51
CA ASP A 43 21.11 -4.62 -9.53
C ASP A 43 20.14 -5.62 -10.19
N THR A 44 20.57 -6.32 -11.23
CA THR A 44 19.80 -7.37 -11.92
C THR A 44 19.86 -8.72 -11.21
N ASP A 45 20.82 -8.92 -10.31
CA ASP A 45 21.11 -10.20 -9.64
C ASP A 45 20.53 -10.30 -8.22
N CYS A 46 19.67 -9.35 -7.82
CA CYS A 46 19.04 -9.28 -6.50
C CYS A 46 20.02 -9.32 -5.32
N SER A 47 21.20 -8.70 -5.46
CA SER A 47 22.29 -8.80 -4.48
C SER A 47 22.65 -7.48 -3.81
N GLN A 48 22.33 -6.34 -4.44
CA GLN A 48 22.76 -5.02 -4.01
C GLN A 48 21.57 -4.16 -3.56
N ASN A 49 21.72 -3.61 -2.35
CA ASN A 49 20.84 -2.57 -1.79
C ASN A 49 19.34 -2.89 -1.88
N CYS A 50 18.98 -4.17 -1.69
CA CYS A 50 17.58 -4.59 -1.64
C CYS A 50 16.84 -3.85 -0.51
N GLY A 51 15.70 -3.26 -0.86
CA GLY A 51 14.87 -2.48 0.05
C GLY A 51 14.10 -3.33 1.07
N GLN A 52 13.08 -2.74 1.66
CA GLN A 52 12.20 -3.42 2.59
C GLN A 52 11.30 -4.44 1.88
N SER A 53 11.00 -5.55 2.56
CA SER A 53 9.98 -6.50 2.12
C SER A 53 8.61 -5.85 2.09
N VAL A 54 7.92 -6.01 0.98
CA VAL A 54 6.51 -5.66 0.82
C VAL A 54 5.73 -6.91 0.45
N GLN A 55 4.51 -7.05 0.97
CA GLN A 55 3.64 -8.14 0.54
C GLN A 55 3.20 -7.91 -0.90
N VAL A 56 3.20 -8.97 -1.70
CA VAL A 56 2.70 -8.91 -3.08
C VAL A 56 1.18 -8.68 -3.11
N SER A 57 0.47 -9.08 -2.05
CA SER A 57 -0.96 -8.78 -1.89
C SER A 57 -1.25 -7.34 -1.43
N ASN A 58 -0.23 -6.51 -1.19
CA ASN A 58 -0.41 -5.10 -0.87
C ASN A 58 -0.76 -4.30 -2.15
N PRO A 59 -1.98 -3.75 -2.27
CA PRO A 59 -2.38 -2.97 -3.45
C PRO A 59 -1.81 -1.55 -3.46
N GLY A 60 -1.00 -1.19 -2.46
CA GLY A 60 -0.37 0.12 -2.34
C GLY A 60 0.57 0.43 -3.50
N CYS A 61 0.70 1.73 -3.79
CA CYS A 61 1.70 2.22 -4.73
C CYS A 61 3.09 2.23 -4.09
N LEU A 62 4.08 1.70 -4.80
CA LEU A 62 5.45 1.53 -4.33
C LEU A 62 6.38 2.45 -5.13
N GLY A 63 6.86 3.53 -4.51
CA GLY A 63 7.81 4.48 -5.12
C GLY A 63 9.23 3.91 -5.21
N GLN A 64 9.46 2.97 -6.13
CA GLN A 64 10.70 2.20 -6.28
C GLN A 64 11.47 2.63 -7.54
N ASN A 65 11.67 3.93 -7.71
CA ASN A 65 12.36 4.52 -8.86
C ASN A 65 13.79 3.99 -9.03
N GLY A 66 14.15 3.56 -10.25
CA GLY A 66 15.50 3.14 -10.60
C GLY A 66 15.89 1.72 -10.17
N ARG A 67 14.96 0.93 -9.61
CA ARG A 67 15.22 -0.46 -9.22
C ARG A 67 15.29 -1.36 -10.44
N GLN A 68 16.18 -2.36 -10.40
CA GLN A 68 16.50 -3.21 -11.55
C GLN A 68 16.07 -4.66 -11.37
N SER A 69 15.80 -5.11 -10.14
CA SER A 69 15.25 -6.45 -9.89
C SER A 69 14.29 -6.48 -8.71
N ILE A 70 13.50 -7.55 -8.66
CA ILE A 70 12.62 -7.91 -7.55
C ILE A 70 13.04 -9.28 -7.01
N LEU A 71 13.40 -9.33 -5.72
CA LEU A 71 13.63 -10.55 -4.98
C LEU A 71 12.34 -10.99 -4.28
N PHE A 72 11.78 -12.10 -4.73
CA PHE A 72 10.65 -12.78 -4.12
C PHE A 72 11.10 -13.74 -3.02
N HIS A 73 10.34 -13.80 -1.92
CA HIS A 73 10.62 -14.70 -0.81
C HIS A 73 9.36 -14.98 0.04
N GLY A 74 9.47 -15.95 0.96
CA GLY A 74 8.40 -16.34 1.88
C GLY A 74 7.71 -17.65 1.46
N GLY A 75 6.39 -17.76 1.63
CA GLY A 75 5.56 -18.95 1.34
C GLY A 75 5.61 -19.42 -0.12
N ASP A 76 4.59 -20.15 -0.60
CA ASP A 76 4.60 -20.71 -1.97
C ASP A 76 4.75 -19.62 -3.04
N VAL A 77 6.00 -19.33 -3.40
CA VAL A 77 6.39 -18.48 -4.53
C VAL A 77 5.78 -19.14 -5.76
N GLY A 78 4.72 -18.54 -6.28
CA GLY A 78 3.97 -19.07 -7.42
C GLY A 78 2.54 -19.55 -7.16
N SER A 79 2.03 -19.47 -5.93
CA SER A 79 0.63 -19.85 -5.65
C SER A 79 -0.41 -18.75 -5.88
N GLY A 80 -0.04 -17.61 -6.47
CA GLY A 80 -0.96 -16.49 -6.71
C GLY A 80 -0.83 -15.88 -8.09
N ASP A 81 -1.97 -15.68 -8.76
CA ASP A 81 -2.08 -14.90 -9.99
C ASP A 81 -1.90 -13.42 -9.67
N TYR A 82 -0.65 -12.96 -9.63
CA TYR A 82 -0.32 -11.55 -9.43
C TYR A 82 0.30 -10.96 -10.69
N SER A 83 0.04 -9.67 -10.90
CA SER A 83 0.67 -8.87 -11.94
C SER A 83 1.33 -7.63 -11.34
N LEU A 84 2.43 -7.21 -11.95
CA LEU A 84 3.15 -5.99 -11.62
C LEU A 84 2.74 -4.89 -12.60
N VAL A 85 2.08 -3.86 -12.09
CA VAL A 85 1.78 -2.63 -12.82
C VAL A 85 2.96 -1.68 -12.68
N VAL A 86 3.37 -1.11 -13.80
CA VAL A 86 4.46 -0.14 -13.91
C VAL A 86 3.86 1.22 -14.23
N SER A 87 4.26 2.24 -13.48
CA SER A 87 3.76 3.60 -13.62
C SER A 87 4.90 4.61 -13.83
N PRO A 88 4.72 5.59 -14.74
CA PRO A 88 5.76 6.56 -15.09
C PRO A 88 5.93 7.65 -14.02
N ASP A 89 4.97 7.79 -13.10
CA ASP A 89 4.99 8.76 -12.00
C ASP A 89 5.01 8.06 -10.63
N GLY A 90 5.42 8.77 -9.58
CA GLY A 90 5.64 8.20 -8.25
C GLY A 90 4.39 7.78 -7.46
N ASN A 91 3.19 8.12 -7.94
CA ASN A 91 1.91 7.90 -7.24
C ASN A 91 0.99 6.89 -7.93
N CYS A 92 1.51 6.09 -8.87
CA CYS A 92 0.77 5.12 -9.66
C CYS A 92 -0.53 5.67 -10.31
N PRO A 93 -0.50 6.82 -11.01
CA PRO A 93 -1.71 7.45 -11.55
C PRO A 93 -2.34 6.65 -12.70
N CYS A 94 -1.53 5.92 -13.45
CA CYS A 94 -1.92 5.13 -14.61
C CYS A 94 -0.99 3.91 -14.76
N GLN A 95 -1.41 2.93 -15.55
CA GLN A 95 -0.64 1.76 -15.95
C GLN A 95 -0.03 2.05 -17.32
N ASP A 96 1.30 2.19 -17.39
CA ASP A 96 2.02 2.33 -18.66
C ASP A 96 2.41 0.95 -19.21
N ALA A 97 2.92 0.09 -18.34
CA ALA A 97 3.16 -1.32 -18.63
C ALA A 97 2.62 -2.21 -17.52
N CYS A 98 2.37 -3.47 -17.86
CA CYS A 98 2.02 -4.48 -16.88
C CYS A 98 2.51 -5.84 -17.33
N THR A 99 2.95 -6.65 -16.39
CA THR A 99 3.45 -8.00 -16.63
C THR A 99 3.09 -8.92 -15.49
N THR A 100 2.81 -10.19 -15.80
CA THR A 100 2.56 -11.22 -14.79
C THR A 100 3.82 -11.47 -13.95
N VAL A 101 3.63 -11.64 -12.64
CA VAL A 101 4.70 -12.01 -11.70
C VAL A 101 5.16 -13.44 -12.02
N PRO A 102 6.45 -13.68 -12.24
CA PRO A 102 6.94 -15.02 -12.53
C PRO A 102 6.84 -15.93 -11.30
N THR A 103 6.58 -17.21 -11.53
CA THR A 103 6.38 -18.22 -10.48
C THR A 103 7.55 -19.19 -10.34
N ASP A 104 8.50 -19.16 -11.28
CA ASP A 104 9.62 -20.08 -11.42
C ASP A 104 10.98 -19.46 -11.05
N THR A 105 11.01 -18.16 -10.73
CA THR A 105 12.21 -17.47 -10.25
C THR A 105 11.95 -16.70 -8.97
N LEU A 106 12.96 -16.67 -8.09
CA LEU A 106 12.98 -15.81 -6.93
C LEU A 106 13.57 -14.43 -7.26
N CYS A 107 14.49 -14.35 -8.21
CA CYS A 107 15.04 -13.07 -8.66
C CYS A 107 14.49 -12.74 -10.04
N TRP A 108 13.72 -11.67 -10.11
CA TRP A 108 13.13 -11.21 -11.35
C TRP A 108 13.80 -9.93 -11.82
N ASP A 109 14.47 -10.01 -12.96
CA ASP A 109 15.02 -8.86 -13.66
C ASP A 109 13.88 -7.98 -14.21
N ILE A 110 13.84 -6.73 -13.76
CA ILE A 110 12.91 -5.69 -14.19
C ILE A 110 13.66 -4.48 -14.75
N SER A 111 14.92 -4.63 -15.13
CA SER A 111 15.79 -3.55 -15.64
C SER A 111 15.21 -2.83 -16.87
N GLN A 112 14.37 -3.51 -17.66
CA GLN A 112 13.60 -2.89 -18.74
C GLN A 112 12.65 -1.77 -18.27
N TYR A 113 12.34 -1.71 -16.97
CA TYR A 113 11.48 -0.70 -16.32
C TYR A 113 12.27 0.26 -15.44
N GLN A 114 13.59 0.39 -15.62
CA GLN A 114 14.45 1.26 -14.80
C GLN A 114 14.01 2.74 -14.77
N ASP A 115 13.30 3.21 -15.80
CA ASP A 115 12.81 4.59 -15.88
C ASP A 115 11.49 4.81 -15.12
N ALA A 116 10.83 3.73 -14.71
CA ALA A 116 9.59 3.77 -13.94
C ALA A 116 9.82 4.44 -12.57
N LYS A 117 8.79 5.15 -12.10
CA LYS A 117 8.85 5.86 -10.81
C LYS A 117 8.10 5.14 -9.71
N SER A 118 7.12 4.33 -10.08
CA SER A 118 6.42 3.50 -9.12
C SER A 118 5.90 2.20 -9.71
N PHE A 119 5.62 1.27 -8.82
CA PHE A 119 5.10 -0.05 -9.13
C PHE A 119 3.91 -0.35 -8.21
N ARG A 120 3.00 -1.20 -8.68
CA ARG A 120 1.89 -1.71 -7.86
C ARG A 120 1.66 -3.17 -8.19
N PHE A 121 1.56 -4.01 -7.16
CA PHE A 121 1.08 -5.37 -7.35
C PHE A 121 -0.45 -5.38 -7.39
N ILE A 122 -1.01 -6.16 -8.30
CA ILE A 122 -2.45 -6.41 -8.41
C ILE A 122 -2.68 -7.92 -8.48
N SER A 123 -3.83 -8.38 -7.97
CA SER A 123 -4.29 -9.73 -8.24
C SER A 123 -4.95 -9.81 -9.63
N GLY A 124 -4.80 -10.94 -10.30
CA GLY A 124 -5.33 -11.18 -11.63
C GLY A 124 -4.41 -10.69 -12.75
N HIS A 125 -5.03 -10.15 -13.80
CA HIS A 125 -4.40 -9.86 -15.08
C HIS A 125 -4.21 -8.36 -15.31
N CYS A 126 -3.33 -8.06 -16.26
CA CYS A 126 -3.06 -6.71 -16.72
C CYS A 126 -4.23 -6.11 -17.51
N ASP A 127 -4.54 -4.85 -17.23
CA ASP A 127 -5.44 -4.05 -18.06
C ASP A 127 -4.72 -3.51 -19.30
N SER A 128 -5.41 -2.71 -20.12
CA SER A 128 -4.75 -1.94 -21.20
C SER A 128 -3.97 -0.75 -20.64
N ASN A 129 -2.92 -0.32 -21.36
CA ASN A 129 -2.23 0.93 -21.04
C ASN A 129 -3.24 2.09 -21.00
N ASN A 130 -3.24 2.84 -19.89
CA ASN A 130 -4.12 3.98 -19.66
C ASN A 130 -3.35 5.26 -19.25
N CYS A 131 -2.05 5.25 -19.51
CA CYS A 131 -1.24 6.43 -19.78
C CYS A 131 -1.31 6.74 -21.30
#